data_AF-A0A4R5C8V0-F1
#
_entry.id   AF-A0A4R5C8V0-F1
#
_cell.length_a   1.000
_cell.length_b   1.000
_cell.length_c   1.000
_cell.angle_alpha   90.00
_cell.angle_beta   90.00
_cell.angle_gamma   90.00
#
_symmetry.space_group_name_H-M   'P 1'
#
loop_
_entity.id
_entity.type
_entity.pdbx_description
1 polymer ?
#
loop_
_entity_poly.entity_id
_entity_poly.type
_entity_poly.pdbx_seq_one_letter_code
_entity_poly.pdbx_strand_id
1 'polypeptide(L)'
;MGEVRVMGAEGPDGLTLRTGGLSARGLPELRAGGLPPYLGQGWARVLGALARHLAASARIPREVVLAPDVTIVLRATGDGHLEPVPPPGQDAEEWRRDVIVRLFPEARS
;
A
#
# COMPACT_ATOMS: atom_id res chain seq x y z
N MET A 1 -1.03 16.03 16.37
CA MET A 1 -1.38 15.25 15.15
C MET A 1 -0.08 14.77 14.52
N GLY A 2 0.17 13.45 14.48
CA GLY A 2 1.36 12.90 13.84
C GLY A 2 1.19 12.79 12.32
N GLU A 3 2.17 13.26 11.56
CA GLU A 3 2.28 13.08 10.12
C GLU A 3 2.54 11.61 9.78
N VAL A 4 1.85 11.05 8.78
CA VAL A 4 2.16 9.71 8.26
C VAL A 4 3.11 9.87 7.08
N ARG A 5 4.27 9.22 7.16
CA ARG A 5 5.29 9.23 6.10
C ARG A 5 5.43 7.85 5.47
N VAL A 6 5.83 7.81 4.21
CA VAL A 6 6.19 6.57 3.52
C VAL A 6 7.71 6.53 3.36
N MET A 7 8.34 5.46 3.84
CA MET A 7 9.77 5.23 3.80
C MET A 7 10.06 4.04 2.90
N GLY A 8 11.08 4.16 2.04
CA GLY A 8 11.56 3.08 1.18
C GLY A 8 12.91 2.53 1.63
N ALA A 9 13.10 1.22 1.47
CA ALA A 9 14.38 0.55 1.66
C ALA A 9 14.55 -0.50 0.56
N GLU A 10 15.66 -0.43 -0.17
CA GLU A 10 16.04 -1.45 -1.15
C GLU A 10 16.70 -2.63 -0.45
N GLY A 11 16.42 -3.84 -0.94
CA GLY A 11 17.00 -5.08 -0.44
C GLY A 11 17.11 -6.13 -1.55
N PRO A 12 17.62 -7.33 -1.22
CA PRO A 12 17.83 -8.40 -2.19
C PRO A 12 16.53 -8.87 -2.87
N ASP A 13 15.40 -8.76 -2.17
CA ASP A 13 14.08 -9.13 -2.69
C ASP A 13 13.37 -7.99 -3.45
N GLY A 14 14.04 -6.84 -3.60
CA GLY A 14 13.49 -5.64 -4.23
C GLY A 14 13.23 -4.50 -3.23
N LEU A 15 12.42 -3.53 -3.67
CA LEU A 15 12.07 -2.36 -2.86
C LEU A 15 10.97 -2.71 -1.85
N THR A 16 11.20 -2.34 -0.60
CA THR A 16 10.18 -2.37 0.45
C THR A 16 9.77 -0.95 0.81
N LEU A 17 8.48 -0.68 0.77
CA LEU A 17 7.89 0.56 1.26
C LEU A 17 7.12 0.29 2.55
N ARG A 18 7.24 1.19 3.53
CA ARG A 18 6.51 1.12 4.79
C ARG A 18 5.97 2.48 5.19
N THR A 19 4.82 2.53 5.84
CA THR A 19 4.38 3.75 6.52
C THR A 19 5.08 3.90 7.88
N GLY A 20 5.16 5.12 8.36
CA GLY A 20 5.47 5.45 9.75
C GLY A 20 4.53 6.54 10.24
N GLY A 21 3.93 6.33 11.41
CA GLY A 21 3.06 7.29 12.10
C GLY A 21 1.62 6.81 12.29
N LEU A 22 1.21 5.68 11.70
CA LEU A 22 -0.10 5.07 11.97
C LEU A 22 -0.14 4.47 13.38
N SER A 23 0.97 3.89 13.86
CA SER A 23 1.06 3.31 15.20
C SER A 23 0.85 4.33 16.31
N ALA A 24 1.23 5.60 16.09
CA ALA A 24 0.96 6.69 17.02
C ALA A 24 -0.55 6.99 17.18
N ARG A 25 -1.40 6.41 16.32
CA ARG A 25 -2.86 6.46 16.37
C ARG A 25 -3.49 5.12 16.74
N GLY A 26 -2.69 4.15 17.20
CA GLY A 26 -3.15 2.80 17.53
C GLY A 26 -3.51 1.95 16.31
N LEU A 27 -3.03 2.32 15.12
CA LEU A 27 -3.29 1.61 13.86
C LEU A 27 -2.03 0.88 13.38
N PRO A 28 -2.14 -0.31 12.77
CA PRO A 28 -0.99 -0.99 12.17
C PRO A 28 -0.34 -0.16 11.06
N GLU A 29 0.98 -0.23 10.96
CA GLU A 29 1.68 0.34 9.80
C GLU A 29 1.44 -0.51 8.55
N LEU A 30 1.33 0.14 7.40
CA LEU A 30 1.26 -0.51 6.11
C LEU A 30 2.66 -0.87 5.60
N ARG A 31 2.78 -2.00 4.92
CA ARG A 31 4.00 -2.43 4.22
C ARG A 31 3.67 -2.95 2.83
N ALA A 32 4.51 -2.64 1.85
CA ALA A 32 4.54 -3.30 0.55
C ALA A 32 5.98 -3.75 0.26
N GLY A 33 6.23 -5.05 0.34
CA GLY A 33 7.54 -5.66 0.05
C GLY A 33 7.63 -6.26 -1.35
N GLY A 34 8.86 -6.53 -1.79
CA GLY A 34 9.12 -7.21 -3.05
C GLY A 34 8.73 -6.40 -4.29
N LEU A 35 8.77 -5.06 -4.19
CA LEU A 35 8.41 -4.20 -5.31
C LEU A 35 9.58 -4.11 -6.29
N PRO A 36 9.34 -4.22 -7.59
CA PRO A 36 10.28 -3.73 -8.57
C PRO A 36 10.56 -2.22 -8.35
N PRO A 37 11.82 -1.74 -8.41
CA PRO A 37 12.15 -0.35 -8.10
C PRO A 37 11.36 0.68 -8.91
N TYR A 38 11.08 0.39 -10.19
CA TYR A 38 10.32 1.30 -11.06
C TYR A 38 8.86 1.50 -10.62
N LEU A 39 8.33 0.63 -9.76
CA LEU A 39 7.00 0.77 -9.17
C LEU A 39 6.98 1.58 -7.87
N GLY A 40 8.15 1.92 -7.32
CA GLY A 40 8.29 2.50 -5.98
C GLY A 40 7.51 3.80 -5.77
N GLN A 41 7.62 4.75 -6.69
CA GLN A 41 6.92 6.03 -6.58
C GLN A 41 5.39 5.86 -6.65
N GLY A 42 4.91 5.03 -7.57
CA GLY A 42 3.48 4.73 -7.69
C GLY A 42 2.95 4.07 -6.42
N TRP A 43 3.65 3.06 -5.90
CA TRP A 43 3.26 2.37 -4.67
C TRP A 43 3.38 3.24 -3.42
N ALA A 44 4.30 4.21 -3.38
CA ALA A 44 4.33 5.19 -2.30
C ALA A 44 3.05 6.05 -2.27
N ARG A 45 2.54 6.46 -3.45
CA ARG A 45 1.26 7.19 -3.57
C ARG A 45 0.08 6.30 -3.15
N VAL A 46 0.07 5.02 -3.53
CA VAL A 46 -0.96 4.05 -3.12
C VAL A 46 -0.97 3.87 -1.59
N LEU A 47 0.20 3.64 -0.97
CA LEU A 47 0.31 3.51 0.48
C LEU A 47 -0.12 4.79 1.22
N GLY A 48 0.20 5.96 0.68
CA GLY A 48 -0.30 7.22 1.22
C GLY A 48 -1.83 7.33 1.17
N ALA A 49 -2.47 6.85 0.10
CA ALA A 49 -3.92 6.83 -0.02
C ALA A 49 -4.58 5.83 0.95
N LEU A 50 -4.00 4.64 1.10
CA LEU A 50 -4.44 3.63 2.08
C LEU A 50 -4.28 4.14 3.51
N ALA A 51 -3.14 4.77 3.84
CA ALA A 51 -2.89 5.33 5.15
C ALA A 51 -3.92 6.40 5.54
N ARG A 52 -4.32 7.26 4.59
CA ARG A 52 -5.40 8.24 4.81
C ARG A 52 -6.74 7.56 5.12
N HIS A 53 -7.08 6.49 4.41
CA HIS A 53 -8.31 5.72 4.66
C HIS A 53 -8.28 5.04 6.03
N LEU A 54 -7.16 4.39 6.39
CA LEU A 54 -6.97 3.78 7.71
C LEU A 54 -7.11 4.81 8.82
N ALA A 55 -6.45 5.97 8.68
CA ALA A 55 -6.47 7.03 9.66
C ALA A 55 -7.86 7.67 9.86
N ALA A 56 -8.76 7.55 8.87
CA ALA A 56 -10.14 8.02 8.96
C ALA A 56 -11.13 6.93 9.42
N SER A 57 -10.69 5.68 9.52
CA SER A 57 -11.56 4.54 9.84
C SER A 57 -11.59 4.28 11.35
N ALA A 58 -12.78 4.03 11.89
CA ALA A 58 -12.95 3.66 13.30
C ALA A 58 -12.47 2.22 13.62
N ARG A 59 -12.29 1.38 12.59
CA ARG A 59 -11.81 0.00 12.67
C ARG A 59 -10.87 -0.29 11.51
N ILE A 60 -10.01 -1.29 11.65
CA ILE A 60 -9.12 -1.74 10.56
C ILE A 60 -9.99 -2.41 9.47
N PRO A 61 -10.10 -1.83 8.27
CA PRO A 61 -10.82 -2.44 7.16
C PRO A 61 -10.02 -3.59 6.55
N ARG A 62 -10.70 -4.65 6.12
CA ARG A 62 -10.11 -5.72 5.29
C ARG A 62 -9.94 -5.31 3.84
N GLU A 63 -10.76 -4.38 3.37
CA GLU A 63 -10.81 -3.91 1.99
C GLU A 63 -10.92 -2.39 1.98
N VAL A 64 -10.16 -1.74 1.10
CA VAL A 64 -10.18 -0.29 0.92
C VAL A 64 -10.45 0.01 -0.54
N VAL A 65 -11.56 0.70 -0.79
CA VAL A 65 -11.92 1.22 -2.11
C VAL A 65 -11.16 2.54 -2.31
N LEU A 66 -10.17 2.54 -3.21
CA LEU A 66 -9.39 3.74 -3.53
C LEU A 66 -9.95 4.53 -4.73
N ALA A 67 -10.66 3.83 -5.62
CA ALA A 67 -11.40 4.37 -6.77
C ALA A 67 -12.54 3.41 -7.14
N PRO A 68 -13.53 3.80 -7.97
CA PRO A 68 -14.68 2.95 -8.31
C PRO A 68 -14.30 1.52 -8.75
N ASP A 69 -13.20 1.37 -9.49
CA ASP A 69 -12.73 0.08 -10.03
C ASP A 69 -11.42 -0.42 -9.38
N VAL A 70 -11.04 0.15 -8.23
CA VAL A 70 -9.80 -0.21 -7.52
C VAL A 70 -10.11 -0.46 -6.05
N THR A 71 -10.24 -1.74 -5.71
CA THR A 71 -10.35 -2.22 -4.34
C THR A 71 -9.05 -2.93 -3.94
N ILE A 72 -8.47 -2.53 -2.82
CA ILE A 72 -7.26 -3.12 -2.26
C ILE A 72 -7.62 -3.94 -1.04
N VAL A 73 -7.28 -5.24 -1.07
CA VAL A 73 -7.41 -6.13 0.09
C VAL A 73 -6.19 -5.95 0.98
N LEU A 74 -6.42 -5.76 2.28
CA LEU A 74 -5.38 -5.67 3.31
C LEU A 74 -5.32 -6.96 4.11
N ARG A 75 -4.13 -7.53 4.22
CA ARG A 75 -3.84 -8.71 5.04
C ARG A 75 -2.97 -8.31 6.22
N ALA A 76 -3.36 -8.74 7.42
CA ALA A 76 -2.49 -8.65 8.59
C ALA A 76 -1.36 -9.68 8.47
N THR A 77 -0.15 -9.23 8.71
CA THR A 77 1.05 -10.08 8.76
C THR A 77 1.34 -10.50 10.20
N GLY A 78 2.12 -11.57 10.38
CA GLY A 78 2.48 -12.08 11.70
C GLY A 78 3.32 -11.11 12.55
N ASP A 79 3.93 -10.10 11.94
CA ASP A 79 4.74 -9.06 12.57
C ASP A 79 3.96 -7.75 12.82
N GLY A 80 2.63 -7.76 12.68
CA GLY A 80 1.77 -6.64 13.07
C GLY A 80 1.65 -5.52 12.04
N HIS A 81 2.05 -5.76 10.79
CA HIS A 81 1.82 -4.87 9.66
C HIS A 81 0.54 -5.24 8.90
N LEU A 82 0.05 -4.31 8.08
CA LEU A 82 -0.95 -4.57 7.05
C LEU A 82 -0.30 -4.51 5.67
N GLU A 83 -0.53 -5.53 4.86
CA GLU A 83 -0.02 -5.60 3.50
C GLU A 83 -1.15 -5.56 2.47
N PRO A 84 -1.05 -4.71 1.44
CA PRO A 84 -1.92 -4.79 0.28
C PRO A 84 -1.53 -6.02 -0.53
N VAL A 85 -2.49 -6.91 -0.77
CA VAL A 85 -2.28 -8.19 -1.45
C VAL A 85 -3.09 -8.30 -2.74
N PRO A 86 -2.55 -8.95 -3.79
CA PRO A 86 -3.32 -9.22 -5.00
C PRO A 86 -4.49 -10.16 -4.73
N PRO A 87 -5.55 -10.10 -5.56
CA PRO A 87 -6.58 -11.12 -5.61
C PRO A 87 -5.99 -12.53 -5.80
N PRO A 88 -6.64 -13.58 -5.27
CA PRO A 88 -6.18 -14.97 -5.44
C PRO A 88 -5.99 -15.33 -6.92
N GLY A 89 -4.83 -15.91 -7.26
CA GLY A 89 -4.52 -16.36 -8.61
C GLY A 89 -4.02 -15.28 -9.57
N GLN A 90 -3.95 -14.02 -9.15
CA GLN A 90 -3.39 -12.94 -9.97
C GLN A 90 -1.87 -12.81 -9.73
N ASP A 91 -1.12 -12.54 -10.80
CA ASP A 91 0.30 -12.20 -10.68
C ASP A 91 0.47 -10.90 -9.87
N ALA A 92 1.38 -10.93 -8.90
CA ALA A 92 1.56 -9.82 -7.98
C ALA A 92 2.16 -8.60 -8.68
N GLU A 93 3.05 -8.76 -9.65
CA GLU A 93 3.69 -7.64 -10.33
C GLU A 93 2.74 -6.97 -11.33
N GLU A 94 2.01 -7.77 -12.11
CA GLU A 94 0.97 -7.32 -13.03
C GLU A 94 -0.14 -6.57 -12.28
N TRP A 95 -0.65 -7.15 -11.20
CA TRP A 95 -1.63 -6.47 -10.33
C TRP A 95 -1.09 -5.13 -9.81
N ARG A 96 0.18 -5.11 -9.38
CA ARG A 96 0.80 -3.90 -8.85
C ARG A 96 0.91 -2.78 -9.88
N ARG A 97 1.23 -3.13 -11.13
CA ARG A 97 1.24 -2.21 -12.28
C ARG A 97 -0.17 -1.71 -12.57
N ASP A 98 -1.14 -2.61 -12.68
CA ASP A 98 -2.53 -2.31 -13.01
C ASP A 98 -3.17 -1.34 -12.00
N VAL A 99 -2.93 -1.54 -10.69
CA VAL A 99 -3.38 -0.61 -9.64
C VAL A 99 -2.87 0.80 -9.86
N ILE A 100 -1.57 0.98 -10.14
CA ILE A 100 -0.99 2.30 -10.39
C ILE A 100 -1.63 2.93 -11.62
N VAL A 101 -1.75 2.16 -12.69
CA VAL A 101 -2.31 2.61 -13.97
C VAL A 101 -3.78 3.07 -13.82
N ARG A 102 -4.58 2.37 -13.02
CA ARG A 102 -5.99 2.73 -12.78
C ARG A 102 -6.14 3.93 -11.85
N LEU A 103 -5.26 4.08 -10.85
CA LEU A 103 -5.34 5.19 -9.89
C LEU A 103 -4.71 6.48 -10.40
N PHE A 104 -3.68 6.36 -11.22
CA PHE A 104 -2.87 7.47 -11.72
C PHE A 104 -2.67 7.32 -13.23
N PRO A 105 -3.73 7.51 -14.04
CA PRO A 105 -3.64 7.36 -15.49
C PRO A 105 -2.61 8.31 -16.13
N GLU A 106 -2.28 9.43 -15.47
CA GLU A 106 -1.20 10.33 -15.86
C GLU A 106 0.21 9.70 -15.79
N ALA A 107 0.38 8.56 -15.11
CA ALA A 107 1.65 7.85 -14.98
C ALA A 107 1.98 6.93 -16.19
N ARG A 108 1.17 6.96 -17.26
CA ARG A 108 1.36 6.17 -18.49
C ARG A 108 2.38 6.77 -19.49
N SER A 109 3.13 7.80 -19.12
CA SER A 109 4.02 8.53 -20.03
C SER A 109 5.44 8.00 -20.08
#